data_AF-X1FYV6-F1
#
_entry.id   AF-X1FYV6-F1
#
_cell.length_a   1.000
_cell.length_b   1.000
_cell.length_c   1.000
_cell.angle_alpha   90.00
_cell.angle_beta   90.00
_cell.angle_gamma   90.00
#
_symmetry.space_group_name_H-M   'P 1'
#
loop_
_entity.id
_entity.type
_entity.pdbx_description
1 polymer ?
#
loop_
_entity_poly.entity_id
_entity_poly.type
_entity_poly.pdbx_seq_one_letter_code
_entity_poly.pdbx_strand_id
1 'polypeptide(L)'
;PLDGNTETYGYDFLLSVVYCFQQAMLRVLQISESAVELICCVLESDEYIEDNLIVSRFKLHFPYCKTLSTVQTRTLRPLVLQILRTENVISRLAHQPVNDWETIIDPLTVEKPCIMYGGSELSTTPKLKLEYIFSRVEQENIDITQA
;
A
#
# COMPACT_ATOMS: atom_id res chain seq x y z
N PRO A 1 18.14 -21.96 4.70
CA PRO A 1 18.75 -20.62 4.70
C PRO A 1 18.25 -19.85 3.47
N LEU A 2 17.39 -18.84 3.70
CA LEU A 2 17.09 -17.84 2.68
C LEU A 2 18.33 -16.93 2.60
N ASP A 3 19.38 -17.46 1.98
CA ASP A 3 20.60 -16.71 1.65
C ASP A 3 20.29 -15.89 0.39
N GLY A 4 20.27 -14.58 0.54
CA GLY A 4 20.06 -13.63 -0.53
C GLY A 4 18.93 -12.68 -0.19
N ASN A 5 19.28 -11.44 0.15
CA ASN A 5 18.38 -10.33 0.38
C ASN A 5 17.68 -9.94 -0.94
N THR A 6 16.80 -10.80 -1.47
CA THR A 6 15.93 -10.47 -2.60
C THR A 6 14.66 -9.89 -2.05
N GLU A 7 14.69 -8.60 -1.74
CA GLU A 7 13.48 -7.82 -1.46
C GLU A 7 12.48 -8.06 -2.59
N THR A 8 11.30 -8.59 -2.25
CA THR A 8 10.23 -8.89 -3.21
C THR A 8 9.69 -7.64 -3.93
N TYR A 9 9.84 -6.47 -3.31
CA TYR A 9 9.59 -5.16 -3.91
C TYR A 9 10.60 -4.14 -3.40
N GLY A 10 10.90 -3.13 -4.23
CA GLY A 10 11.74 -2.01 -3.84
C GLY A 10 10.95 -0.84 -3.22
N TYR A 11 11.70 0.09 -2.63
CA TYR A 11 11.15 1.35 -2.12
C TYR A 11 10.40 2.17 -3.19
N ASP A 12 10.85 2.12 -4.45
CA ASP A 12 10.24 2.84 -5.57
C ASP A 12 8.82 2.34 -5.89
N PHE A 13 8.61 1.02 -5.83
CA PHE A 13 7.29 0.41 -5.94
C PHE A 13 6.38 0.90 -4.82
N LEU A 14 6.85 0.82 -3.56
CA LEU A 14 6.06 1.24 -2.40
C LEU A 14 5.69 2.72 -2.48
N LEU A 15 6.65 3.59 -2.80
CA LEU A 15 6.44 5.03 -2.97
C LEU A 15 5.41 5.33 -4.07
N SER A 16 5.47 4.60 -5.18
CA SER A 16 4.51 4.72 -6.28
C SER A 16 3.10 4.27 -5.88
N VAL A 17 2.96 3.20 -5.09
CA VAL A 17 1.67 2.79 -4.55
C VAL A 17 1.11 3.89 -3.64
N VAL A 18 1.91 4.42 -2.71
CA VAL A 18 1.47 5.51 -1.80
C VAL A 18 1.02 6.74 -2.59
N TYR A 19 1.79 7.14 -3.59
CA TYR A 19 1.42 8.23 -4.49
C TYR A 19 0.05 7.99 -5.14
N CYS A 20 -0.19 6.81 -5.70
CA CYS A 20 -1.47 6.47 -6.34
C CYS A 20 -2.66 6.61 -5.36
N PHE A 21 -2.48 6.19 -4.10
CA PHE A 21 -3.48 6.39 -3.06
C PHE A 21 -3.71 7.87 -2.75
N GLN A 22 -2.65 8.65 -2.57
CA GLN A 22 -2.76 10.09 -2.30
C GLN A 22 -3.40 10.86 -3.46
N GLN A 23 -3.11 10.50 -4.71
CA GLN A 23 -3.76 11.08 -5.89
C GLN A 23 -5.26 10.77 -5.94
N ALA A 24 -5.66 9.54 -5.60
CA ALA A 24 -7.09 9.21 -5.49
C ALA A 24 -7.76 10.04 -4.39
N MET A 25 -7.09 10.22 -3.24
CA MET A 25 -7.60 11.02 -2.14
C MET A 25 -7.75 12.49 -2.53
N LEU A 26 -6.75 13.10 -3.17
CA LEU A 26 -6.78 14.49 -3.64
C LEU A 26 -7.92 14.77 -4.64
N ARG A 27 -8.30 13.77 -5.45
CA ARG A 27 -9.38 13.91 -6.45
C ARG A 27 -10.78 13.82 -5.85
N VAL A 28 -10.93 13.13 -4.71
CA VAL A 28 -12.24 12.75 -4.16
C VAL A 28 -12.55 13.49 -2.86
N LEU A 29 -11.54 13.75 -2.05
CA LEU A 29 -11.67 14.30 -0.72
C LEU A 29 -11.29 15.78 -0.70
N GLN A 30 -11.90 16.53 0.20
CA GLN A 30 -11.46 17.88 0.51
C GLN A 30 -10.28 17.80 1.49
N ILE A 31 -9.07 17.88 0.95
CA ILE A 31 -7.84 17.85 1.75
C ILE A 31 -7.57 19.24 2.34
N SER A 32 -7.16 19.30 3.60
CA SER A 32 -6.82 20.56 4.26
C SER A 32 -5.55 21.18 3.66
N GLU A 33 -5.33 22.48 3.87
CA GLU A 33 -4.09 23.14 3.44
C GLU A 33 -2.84 22.49 4.06
N SER A 34 -2.96 21.99 5.30
CA SER A 34 -1.88 21.28 5.98
C SER A 34 -1.58 19.89 5.41
N ALA A 35 -2.51 19.34 4.62
CA ALA A 35 -2.44 18.03 3.97
C ALA A 35 -2.07 16.85 4.89
N VAL A 36 -2.33 16.97 6.20
CA VAL A 36 -2.05 15.91 7.18
C VAL A 36 -2.81 14.62 6.90
N GLU A 37 -3.95 14.71 6.21
CA GLU A 37 -4.75 13.58 5.77
C GLU A 37 -4.01 12.68 4.78
N LEU A 38 -3.00 13.21 4.07
CA LEU A 38 -2.19 12.45 3.13
C LEU A 38 -1.05 11.66 3.81
N ILE A 39 -0.76 11.91 5.10
CA ILE A 39 0.28 11.17 5.81
C ILE A 39 -0.07 9.68 5.80
N CYS A 40 0.84 8.87 5.27
CA CYS A 40 0.69 7.43 5.13
C CYS A 40 1.75 6.72 5.98
N CYS A 41 1.31 5.89 6.91
CA CYS A 41 2.16 4.96 7.62
C CYS A 41 2.14 3.61 6.89
N VAL A 42 3.31 3.07 6.55
CA VAL A 42 3.45 1.74 5.97
C VAL A 42 3.83 0.75 7.04
N LEU A 43 2.99 -0.26 7.21
CA LEU A 43 3.27 -1.39 8.09
C LEU A 43 3.63 -2.61 7.25
N GLU A 44 4.78 -3.23 7.49
CA GLU A 44 5.27 -4.38 6.73
C GLU A 44 5.42 -5.60 7.64
N SER A 45 5.13 -6.79 7.12
CA SER A 45 5.47 -8.04 7.79
C SER A 45 6.68 -8.68 7.14
N ASP A 46 7.45 -9.44 7.92
CA ASP A 46 8.50 -10.30 7.35
C ASP A 46 7.89 -11.24 6.29
N GLU A 47 8.65 -11.54 5.24
CA GLU A 47 8.23 -12.48 4.20
C GLU A 47 8.00 -13.87 4.78
N TYR A 48 6.98 -14.56 4.30
CA TYR A 48 6.68 -15.92 4.70
C TYR A 48 6.21 -16.76 3.51
N ILE A 49 6.31 -18.08 3.63
CA ILE A 49 5.88 -19.01 2.58
C ILE A 49 4.46 -19.47 2.87
N GLU A 50 3.56 -19.32 1.91
CA GLU A 50 2.18 -19.81 1.95
C GLU A 50 1.89 -20.50 0.60
N ASP A 51 1.44 -21.75 0.63
CA ASP A 51 1.14 -22.54 -0.56
C ASP A 51 2.25 -22.57 -1.63
N ASN A 52 3.52 -22.66 -1.20
CA ASN A 52 4.74 -22.61 -2.03
C ASN A 52 4.98 -21.26 -2.74
N LEU A 53 4.31 -20.19 -2.31
CA LEU A 53 4.54 -18.82 -2.77
C LEU A 53 5.24 -18.02 -1.67
N ILE A 54 6.16 -17.15 -2.07
CA ILE A 54 6.71 -16.13 -1.18
C ILE A 54 5.67 -15.03 -1.07
N VAL A 55 5.15 -14.81 0.14
CA VAL A 55 4.17 -13.78 0.44
C VAL A 55 4.85 -12.62 1.13
N SER A 56 4.71 -11.45 0.52
CA SER A 56 5.14 -10.18 1.07
C SER A 56 3.91 -9.30 1.29
N ARG A 57 3.76 -8.77 2.49
CA ARG A 57 2.54 -8.07 2.90
C ARG A 57 2.89 -6.75 3.57
N PHE A 58 2.32 -5.69 3.04
CA PHE A 58 2.32 -4.38 3.67
C PHE A 58 0.90 -3.80 3.76
N LYS A 59 0.72 -2.86 4.68
CA LYS A 59 -0.52 -2.12 4.89
C LYS A 59 -0.23 -0.63 4.83
N LEU A 60 -1.13 0.10 4.16
CA LEU A 60 -1.12 1.55 4.11
C LEU A 60 -2.16 2.10 5.07
N HIS A 61 -1.71 2.85 6.07
CA HIS A 61 -2.57 3.49 7.06
C HIS A 61 -2.53 4.99 6.88
N PHE A 62 -3.69 5.63 6.68
CA PHE A 62 -3.82 7.08 6.64
C PHE A 62 -4.49 7.57 7.94
N PRO A 63 -3.76 7.71 9.06
CA PRO A 63 -4.33 7.86 10.40
C PRO A 63 -5.18 9.12 10.57
N TYR A 64 -4.91 10.16 9.79
CA TYR A 64 -5.62 11.43 9.86
C TYR A 64 -6.74 11.55 8.82
N CYS A 65 -6.89 10.57 7.91
CA CYS A 65 -7.96 10.54 6.93
C CYS A 65 -9.10 9.65 7.42
N LYS A 66 -10.24 10.27 7.76
CA LYS A 66 -11.46 9.55 8.15
C LYS A 66 -12.52 9.76 7.08
N THR A 67 -13.05 8.65 6.55
CA THR A 67 -14.09 8.67 5.52
C THR A 67 -15.15 7.61 5.81
N LEU A 68 -16.31 7.76 5.17
CA LEU A 68 -17.35 6.73 5.22
C LEU A 68 -16.90 5.47 4.47
N SER A 69 -17.29 4.29 4.94
CA SER A 69 -17.00 3.01 4.29
C SER A 69 -17.53 2.95 2.85
N THR A 70 -18.67 3.58 2.60
CA THR A 70 -19.27 3.69 1.25
C THR A 70 -18.40 4.52 0.30
N VAL A 71 -17.78 5.59 0.78
CA VAL A 71 -16.85 6.42 -0.02
C VAL A 71 -15.58 5.63 -0.31
N GLN A 72 -15.05 4.89 0.67
CA GLN A 72 -13.87 4.05 0.46
C GLN A 72 -14.12 2.96 -0.59
N THR A 73 -15.23 2.22 -0.45
CA THR A 73 -15.54 1.07 -1.31
C THR A 73 -16.02 1.44 -2.70
N ARG A 74 -16.87 2.48 -2.83
CA ARG A 74 -17.49 2.85 -4.12
C ARG A 74 -16.74 3.92 -4.90
N THR A 75 -15.86 4.68 -4.25
CA THR A 75 -15.20 5.82 -4.89
C THR A 75 -13.68 5.73 -4.82
N LEU A 76 -13.10 5.68 -3.62
CA LEU A 76 -11.64 5.68 -3.47
C LEU A 76 -11.00 4.41 -4.03
N ARG A 77 -11.42 3.22 -3.61
CA ARG A 77 -10.82 1.96 -4.07
C ARG A 77 -10.85 1.81 -5.59
N PRO A 78 -11.99 1.99 -6.29
CA PRO A 78 -12.01 1.93 -7.75
C PRO A 78 -11.07 2.94 -8.41
N LEU A 79 -10.99 4.17 -7.87
CA LEU A 79 -10.10 5.19 -8.40
C LEU A 79 -8.62 4.86 -8.18
N VAL A 80 -8.27 4.33 -7.00
CA VAL A 80 -6.91 3.84 -6.70
C VAL A 80 -6.51 2.74 -7.68
N LEU A 81 -7.38 1.75 -7.89
CA LEU A 81 -7.13 0.66 -8.84
C LEU A 81 -6.93 1.18 -10.26
N GLN A 82 -7.74 2.16 -10.68
CA GLN A 82 -7.58 2.82 -11.97
C GLN A 82 -6.21 3.51 -12.07
N ILE A 83 -5.82 4.32 -11.08
CA ILE A 83 -4.55 5.05 -11.10
C ILE A 83 -3.37 4.08 -11.10
N LEU A 84 -3.37 3.04 -10.25
CA LEU A 84 -2.32 2.02 -10.21
C LEU A 84 -2.10 1.33 -11.57
N ARG A 85 -3.16 1.12 -12.34
CA ARG A 85 -3.07 0.60 -13.72
C ARG A 85 -2.50 1.61 -14.68
N THR A 86 -3.00 2.85 -14.63
CA THR A 86 -2.55 3.92 -15.52
C THR A 86 -1.06 4.22 -15.32
N GLU A 87 -0.60 4.25 -14.07
CA GLU A 87 0.81 4.45 -13.71
C GLU A 87 1.68 3.19 -13.90
N ASN A 88 1.08 2.06 -14.31
CA ASN A 88 1.75 0.80 -14.53
C ASN A 88 2.67 0.36 -13.36
N VAL A 89 2.22 0.57 -12.11
CA VAL A 89 3.07 0.40 -10.91
C VAL A 89 3.65 -1.00 -10.78
N ILE A 90 2.94 -2.03 -11.26
CA ILE A 90 3.41 -3.43 -11.26
C ILE A 90 4.72 -3.62 -12.05
N SER A 91 4.99 -2.77 -13.05
CA SER A 91 6.23 -2.87 -13.84
C SER A 91 7.50 -2.57 -13.04
N ARG A 92 7.36 -1.99 -11.84
CA ARG A 92 8.46 -1.71 -10.91
C ARG A 92 8.88 -2.93 -10.08
N LEU A 93 8.07 -3.98 -10.06
CA LEU A 93 8.40 -5.20 -9.34
C LEU A 93 9.40 -6.03 -10.14
N ALA A 94 10.44 -6.53 -9.47
CA ALA A 94 11.39 -7.48 -10.05
C ALA A 94 10.71 -8.79 -10.46
N HIS A 95 9.64 -9.17 -9.76
CA HIS A 95 8.84 -10.35 -10.02
C HIS A 95 7.36 -9.99 -10.12
N GLN A 96 6.69 -10.50 -11.16
CA GLN A 96 5.26 -10.25 -11.35
C GLN A 96 4.45 -11.00 -10.30
N PRO A 97 3.49 -10.33 -9.64
CA PRO A 97 2.62 -11.01 -8.68
C PRO A 97 1.72 -12.00 -9.42
N VAL A 98 1.34 -13.09 -8.73
CA VAL A 98 0.41 -14.10 -9.26
C VAL A 98 -1.00 -13.52 -9.46
N ASN A 99 -1.35 -12.50 -8.67
CA ASN A 99 -2.68 -11.93 -8.58
C ASN A 99 -2.73 -10.52 -9.20
N ASP A 100 -3.93 -10.07 -9.58
CA ASP A 100 -4.18 -8.71 -10.04
C ASP A 100 -4.42 -7.73 -8.87
N TRP A 101 -4.50 -6.43 -9.18
CA TRP A 101 -4.74 -5.40 -8.18
C TRP A 101 -6.07 -5.57 -7.42
N GLU A 102 -7.12 -6.05 -8.09
CA GLU A 102 -8.43 -6.34 -7.49
C GLU A 102 -8.32 -7.33 -6.34
N THR A 103 -7.39 -8.28 -6.46
CA THR A 103 -7.18 -9.32 -5.46
C THR A 103 -6.09 -8.94 -4.47
N ILE A 104 -5.04 -8.24 -4.90
CA ILE A 104 -3.97 -7.73 -4.03
C ILE A 104 -4.52 -6.71 -3.02
N ILE A 105 -5.38 -5.78 -3.48
CA ILE A 105 -6.00 -4.78 -2.60
C ILE A 105 -7.31 -5.32 -2.06
N ASP A 106 -7.27 -5.80 -0.81
CA ASP A 106 -8.38 -6.45 -0.13
C ASP A 106 -9.68 -5.60 -0.20
N PRO A 107 -10.71 -6.06 -0.94
CA PRO A 107 -11.97 -5.33 -1.07
C PRO A 107 -12.74 -5.21 0.25
N LEU A 108 -12.47 -6.10 1.20
CA LEU A 108 -13.17 -6.19 2.48
C LEU A 108 -12.42 -5.45 3.60
N THR A 109 -11.39 -4.67 3.27
CA THR A 109 -10.58 -3.93 4.26
C THR A 109 -11.44 -3.09 5.21
N VAL A 110 -12.56 -2.53 4.73
CA VAL A 110 -13.45 -1.69 5.54
C VAL A 110 -14.34 -2.46 6.52
N GLU A 111 -14.48 -3.78 6.31
CA GLU A 111 -15.33 -4.66 7.12
C GLU A 111 -14.51 -5.41 8.19
N LYS A 112 -13.20 -5.49 7.99
CA LYS A 112 -12.27 -6.19 8.87
C LYS A 112 -11.70 -5.27 9.95
N PRO A 113 -11.37 -5.79 11.15
CA PRO A 113 -10.62 -5.03 12.14
C PRO A 113 -9.29 -4.52 11.56
N CYS A 114 -8.97 -3.26 11.84
CA CYS A 114 -7.70 -2.67 11.44
C CYS A 114 -6.57 -3.20 12.33
N ILE A 115 -5.74 -4.09 11.79
CA ILE A 115 -4.55 -4.62 12.49
C ILE A 115 -3.51 -3.51 12.61
N MET A 116 -3.17 -3.16 13.83
CA MET A 116 -2.21 -2.09 14.14
C MET A 116 -0.78 -2.62 14.25
N TYR A 117 0.19 -1.71 14.40
CA TYR A 117 1.59 -2.03 14.69
C TYR A 117 1.73 -3.11 15.78
N GLY A 118 2.60 -4.09 15.53
CA GLY A 118 2.84 -5.23 16.42
C GLY A 118 1.74 -6.30 16.40
N GLY A 119 0.66 -6.08 15.67
CA GLY A 119 -0.42 -7.05 15.45
C GLY A 119 -0.12 -8.01 14.30
N SER A 120 -0.85 -9.13 14.28
CA SER A 120 -0.86 -10.10 13.19
C SER A 120 -2.31 -10.53 12.91
N GLU A 121 -2.58 -11.03 11.70
CA GLU A 121 -3.93 -11.49 11.34
C GLU A 121 -4.21 -12.87 11.96
N LEU A 122 -3.20 -13.73 11.95
CA LEU A 122 -3.21 -15.04 12.59
C LEU A 122 -2.01 -15.16 13.53
N SER A 123 -2.06 -16.13 14.45
CA SER A 123 -0.91 -16.45 15.31
C SER A 123 0.29 -17.00 14.53
N THR A 124 0.06 -17.51 13.32
CA THR A 124 1.06 -18.10 12.43
C THR A 124 1.68 -17.09 11.46
N THR A 125 1.06 -15.94 11.26
CA THR A 125 1.57 -14.90 10.35
C THR A 125 2.52 -13.95 11.08
N PRO A 126 3.60 -13.46 10.44
CA PRO A 126 4.50 -12.49 11.06
C PRO A 126 3.77 -11.20 11.46
N LYS A 127 4.32 -10.53 12.47
CA LYS A 127 3.75 -9.28 12.99
C LYS A 127 4.10 -8.11 12.07
N LEU A 128 3.18 -7.16 11.98
CA LEU A 128 3.39 -5.92 11.27
C LEU A 128 4.34 -4.99 12.04
N LYS A 129 5.36 -4.48 11.36
CA LYS A 129 6.33 -3.49 11.82
C LYS A 129 6.07 -2.17 11.08
N LEU A 130 6.20 -1.04 11.77
CA LEU A 130 6.11 0.27 11.14
C LEU A 130 7.45 0.54 10.47
N GLU A 131 7.46 0.56 9.14
CA GLU A 131 8.69 0.70 8.37
C GLU A 131 8.86 2.13 7.85
N TYR A 132 7.80 2.72 7.29
CA TYR A 132 7.86 4.04 6.68
C TYR A 132 6.71 4.94 7.14
N ILE A 133 7.00 6.25 7.16
CA ILE A 133 5.98 7.30 7.26
C ILE A 133 6.22 8.26 6.10
N PHE A 134 5.29 8.27 5.16
CA PHE A 134 5.30 9.19 4.03
C PHE A 134 4.41 10.38 4.33
N SER A 135 4.93 11.58 4.11
CA SER A 135 4.11 12.78 3.94
C SER A 135 3.46 12.79 2.55
N ARG A 136 3.06 13.95 2.06
CA ARG A 136 2.68 14.11 0.64
C ARG A 136 3.84 13.68 -0.26
N VAL A 137 3.54 12.78 -1.19
CA VAL A 137 4.42 12.30 -2.27
C VAL A 137 4.01 13.02 -3.54
N GLU A 138 4.98 13.65 -4.19
CA GLU A 138 4.81 14.33 -5.47
C GLU A 138 5.42 13.48 -6.59
N GLN A 139 5.07 13.79 -7.85
CA GLN A 139 5.56 13.03 -9.01
C GLN A 139 7.09 13.05 -9.10
N GLU A 140 7.73 14.16 -8.74
CA GLU A 140 9.18 14.30 -8.78
C GLU A 140 9.89 13.30 -7.85
N ASN A 141 9.23 12.89 -6.76
CA ASN A 141 9.78 11.88 -5.85
C ASN A 141 9.85 10.49 -6.49
N ILE A 142 8.95 10.21 -7.43
CA ILE A 142 8.86 8.92 -8.12
C ILE A 142 9.90 8.83 -9.23
N ASP A 143 10.08 9.92 -9.98
CA ASP A 143 10.94 9.99 -11.17
C ASP A 143 12.44 9.92 -10.82
N ILE A 144 12.84 10.44 -9.64
CA ILE A 144 14.23 10.37 -9.14
C ILE A 144 14.69 8.91 -8.96
N THR A 145 13.76 7.99 -8.69
CA THR A 145 14.07 6.56 -8.50
C THR A 145 14.24 5.78 -9.80
N GLN A 146 13.98 6.41 -10.96
CA GLN A 146 14.11 5.78 -12.29
C GLN A 146 15.37 6.21 -13.06
N ALA A 147 16.17 7.14 -12.52
CA ALA A 147 17.40 7.67 -13.12
C ALA A 147 18.66 7.05 -12.51
#